data_AF-A0A959QLP3-F1
#
_entry.id   AF-A0A959QLP3-F1
#
_cell.length_a   1.000
_cell.length_b   1.000
_cell.length_c   1.000
_cell.angle_alpha   90.00
_cell.angle_beta   90.00
_cell.angle_gamma   90.00
#
_symmetry.space_group_name_H-M   'P 1'
#
loop_
_entity.id
_entity.type
_entity.pdbx_description
1 polymer ?
#
loop_
_entity_poly.entity_id
_entity_poly.type
_entity_poly.pdbx_seq_one_letter_code
_entity_poly.pdbx_strand_id
1 'polypeptide(L)'
;MIVPDSFKGSADNVMVAKMMAEGVRSVAPAAECTVIPLADGGEGSLQAIELNLQGERIKVSTEDSLLRPVDGYYLKKDDISFVELAQVSGLQLLNTSERNAGATSSRGTGLIMAQACSDTPEIVLCIGGSATNDAGCGIAHAMGYRFLDKNGRKFLPTGYQLIHIDRILPPENLSAVQIRVLCDVKSPFTGINGATYVYGPQKGAHESDLRQIEEGMEHLRKKIWQWRGIDLNEIAGAGAAGGVGGGMIAFFGATLESGIDYFIQKFEIEKEIQQCD
;
A
#
# COMPACT_ATOMS: atom_id res chain seq x y z
N MET A 1 -28.80 6.27 0.15
CA MET A 1 -27.42 5.99 -0.31
C MET A 1 -26.92 4.65 0.25
N ILE A 2 -26.05 3.95 -0.46
CA ILE A 2 -25.42 2.69 -0.02
C ILE A 2 -23.90 2.84 -0.19
N VAL A 3 -23.17 2.85 0.92
CA VAL A 3 -21.72 3.13 0.97
C VAL A 3 -20.99 2.04 1.76
N PRO A 4 -20.86 0.82 1.23
CA PRO A 4 -20.21 -0.26 1.96
C PRO A 4 -18.72 -0.33 1.64
N ASP A 5 -17.98 -0.88 2.61
CA ASP A 5 -16.65 -1.44 2.38
C ASP A 5 -16.76 -2.93 2.00
N SER A 6 -15.64 -3.51 1.59
CA SER A 6 -15.46 -4.92 1.30
C SER A 6 -15.64 -5.81 2.54
N PHE A 7 -16.07 -7.05 2.31
CA PHE A 7 -15.97 -8.11 3.31
C PHE A 7 -14.67 -8.88 3.04
N LYS A 8 -13.59 -8.48 3.74
CA LYS A 8 -12.21 -8.97 3.51
C LYS A 8 -12.17 -10.50 3.38
N GLY A 9 -11.65 -10.98 2.25
CA GLY A 9 -11.54 -12.41 1.92
C GLY A 9 -12.85 -13.09 1.47
N SER A 10 -13.93 -12.34 1.27
CA SER A 10 -15.23 -12.88 0.87
C SER A 10 -15.85 -12.16 -0.33
N ALA A 11 -16.09 -10.84 -0.24
CA ALA A 11 -16.76 -10.08 -1.29
C ALA A 11 -16.15 -8.68 -1.41
N ASP A 12 -15.93 -8.24 -2.65
CA ASP A 12 -15.46 -6.88 -2.91
C ASP A 12 -16.55 -5.83 -2.61
N ASN A 13 -16.12 -4.59 -2.41
CA ASN A 13 -16.99 -3.46 -2.09
C ASN A 13 -18.12 -3.26 -3.13
N VAL A 14 -17.86 -3.52 -4.43
CA VAL A 14 -18.84 -3.39 -5.51
C VAL A 14 -19.92 -4.45 -5.39
N MET A 15 -19.55 -5.70 -5.12
CA MET A 15 -20.45 -6.83 -4.95
C MET A 15 -21.36 -6.60 -3.73
N VAL A 16 -20.77 -6.21 -2.59
CA VAL A 16 -21.53 -5.88 -1.37
C VAL A 16 -22.54 -4.78 -1.67
N ALA A 17 -22.12 -3.72 -2.36
CA ALA A 17 -23.00 -2.59 -2.66
C ALA A 17 -24.15 -2.97 -3.59
N LYS A 18 -23.91 -3.82 -4.59
CA LYS A 18 -24.97 -4.38 -5.45
C LYS A 18 -25.96 -5.23 -4.67
N MET A 19 -25.48 -6.15 -3.84
CA MET A 19 -26.34 -7.02 -3.03
C MET A 19 -27.22 -6.22 -2.05
N MET A 20 -26.66 -5.18 -1.43
CA MET A 20 -27.43 -4.28 -0.57
C MET A 20 -28.51 -3.52 -1.37
N ALA A 21 -28.18 -3.03 -2.57
CA ALA A 21 -29.14 -2.34 -3.43
C ALA A 21 -30.28 -3.26 -3.89
N GLU A 22 -29.97 -4.52 -4.23
CA GLU A 22 -30.96 -5.54 -4.57
C GLU A 22 -31.87 -5.86 -3.36
N GLY A 23 -31.27 -6.02 -2.17
CA GLY A 23 -32.01 -6.23 -0.93
C GLY A 23 -33.01 -5.10 -0.64
N VAL A 24 -32.58 -3.84 -0.76
CA VAL A 24 -33.45 -2.67 -0.61
C VAL A 24 -34.60 -2.69 -1.63
N ARG A 25 -34.30 -2.93 -2.91
CA ARG A 25 -35.33 -2.97 -3.97
C ARG A 25 -36.31 -4.13 -3.82
N SER A 26 -35.92 -5.22 -3.17
CA SER A 26 -36.82 -6.36 -2.92
C SER A 26 -38.00 -6.01 -2.00
N VAL A 27 -37.81 -5.03 -1.10
CA VAL A 27 -38.84 -4.57 -0.15
C VAL A 27 -39.43 -3.20 -0.53
N ALA A 28 -38.65 -2.37 -1.23
CA ALA A 28 -39.06 -1.05 -1.71
C ALA A 28 -38.67 -0.88 -3.20
N PRO A 29 -39.48 -1.40 -4.14
CA PRO A 29 -39.12 -1.41 -5.57
C PRO A 29 -38.94 -0.03 -6.21
N ALA A 30 -39.56 1.01 -5.63
CA ALA A 30 -39.45 2.39 -6.08
C ALA A 30 -38.27 3.16 -5.45
N ALA A 31 -37.51 2.54 -4.55
CA ALA A 31 -36.39 3.21 -3.89
C ALA A 31 -35.26 3.51 -4.90
N GLU A 32 -34.81 4.76 -4.90
CA GLU A 32 -33.62 5.18 -5.64
C GLU A 32 -32.37 4.88 -4.81
N CYS A 33 -31.52 3.98 -5.30
CA CYS A 33 -30.29 3.60 -4.62
C CYS A 33 -29.08 4.21 -5.32
N THR A 34 -28.54 5.31 -4.77
CA THR A 34 -27.18 5.78 -5.08
C THR A 34 -26.17 4.86 -4.40
N VAL A 35 -25.30 4.24 -5.19
CA VAL A 35 -24.33 3.22 -4.74
C VAL A 35 -22.92 3.77 -4.92
N ILE A 36 -22.20 3.93 -3.81
CA ILE A 36 -20.83 4.45 -3.77
C ILE A 36 -19.98 3.42 -3.02
N PRO A 37 -19.37 2.44 -3.71
CA PRO A 37 -18.44 1.52 -3.06
C PRO A 37 -17.28 2.31 -2.45
N LEU A 38 -16.96 2.04 -1.18
CA LEU A 38 -15.91 2.72 -0.44
C LEU A 38 -14.71 1.79 -0.22
N ALA A 39 -13.59 2.39 0.17
CA ALA A 39 -12.39 1.68 0.62
C ALA A 39 -11.70 2.48 1.74
N ASP A 40 -10.83 1.81 2.49
CA ASP A 40 -10.04 2.37 3.60
C ASP A 40 -8.58 2.68 3.18
N GLY A 41 -8.30 2.71 1.87
CA GLY A 41 -6.93 2.76 1.34
C GLY A 41 -6.29 1.38 1.23
N GLY A 42 -7.05 0.30 1.40
CA GLY A 42 -6.66 -1.08 1.14
C GLY A 42 -7.19 -1.66 -0.17
N GLU A 43 -7.42 -2.97 -0.16
CA GLU A 43 -7.97 -3.72 -1.28
C GLU A 43 -9.33 -3.15 -1.72
N GLY A 44 -9.52 -2.93 -3.02
CA GLY A 44 -10.77 -2.39 -3.55
C GLY A 44 -10.76 -0.87 -3.76
N SER A 45 -9.65 -0.20 -3.42
CA SER A 45 -9.51 1.26 -3.55
C SER A 45 -9.53 1.70 -5.01
N LEU A 46 -8.81 1.00 -5.89
CA LEU A 46 -8.84 1.33 -7.32
C LEU A 46 -10.23 1.11 -7.92
N GLN A 47 -10.95 0.07 -7.53
CA GLN A 47 -12.31 -0.18 -7.99
C GLN A 47 -13.25 0.95 -7.55
N ALA A 48 -13.13 1.41 -6.30
CA ALA A 48 -13.87 2.57 -5.81
C ALA A 48 -13.55 3.85 -6.61
N ILE A 49 -12.27 4.09 -6.93
CA ILE A 49 -11.84 5.24 -7.73
C ILE A 49 -12.35 5.16 -9.17
N GLU A 50 -12.24 3.99 -9.81
CA GLU A 50 -12.68 3.78 -11.19
C GLU A 50 -14.17 4.06 -11.34
N LEU A 51 -14.98 3.56 -10.40
CA LEU A 51 -16.44 3.73 -10.43
C LEU A 51 -16.89 5.16 -10.11
N ASN A 52 -16.26 5.82 -9.14
CA ASN A 52 -16.72 7.13 -8.67
C ASN A 52 -16.06 8.31 -9.42
N LEU A 53 -14.82 8.15 -9.89
CA LEU A 53 -14.05 9.24 -10.54
C LEU A 53 -13.80 9.03 -12.03
N GLN A 54 -14.15 7.85 -12.59
CA GLN A 54 -13.90 7.51 -13.99
C GLN A 54 -12.42 7.65 -14.36
N GLY A 55 -11.52 7.10 -13.53
CA GLY A 55 -10.09 7.06 -13.80
C GLY A 55 -9.77 6.19 -15.01
N GLU A 56 -8.82 6.64 -15.84
CA GLU A 56 -8.31 5.87 -16.98
C GLU A 56 -7.38 4.77 -16.49
N ARG A 57 -7.60 3.53 -16.94
CA ARG A 57 -6.78 2.39 -16.58
C ARG A 57 -5.55 2.26 -17.47
N ILE A 58 -4.36 2.38 -16.87
CA ILE A 58 -3.08 2.22 -17.57
C ILE A 58 -2.42 0.92 -17.12
N LYS A 59 -2.23 -0.02 -18.05
CA LYS A 59 -1.64 -1.34 -17.77
C LYS A 59 -0.12 -1.28 -17.67
N VAL A 60 0.45 -2.09 -16.78
CA VAL A 60 1.88 -2.18 -16.53
C VAL A 60 2.27 -3.64 -16.35
N SER A 61 3.25 -4.12 -17.12
CA SER A 61 3.88 -5.41 -16.84
C SER A 61 4.78 -5.28 -15.62
N THR A 62 4.54 -6.11 -14.62
CA THR A 62 5.19 -6.02 -13.31
C THR A 62 5.39 -7.42 -12.74
N GLU A 63 5.47 -7.54 -11.43
CA GLU A 63 5.66 -8.79 -10.72
C GLU A 63 4.88 -8.81 -9.40
N ASP A 64 4.64 -10.01 -8.89
CA ASP A 64 4.00 -10.18 -7.60
C ASP A 64 4.98 -10.14 -6.42
N SER A 65 4.47 -10.37 -5.20
CA SER A 65 5.29 -10.41 -3.97
C SER A 65 6.40 -11.47 -3.96
N LEU A 66 6.33 -12.48 -4.84
CA LEU A 66 7.33 -13.53 -5.01
C LEU A 66 8.22 -13.28 -6.24
N LEU A 67 8.15 -12.09 -6.84
CA LEU A 67 8.88 -11.68 -8.04
C LEU A 67 8.51 -12.50 -9.29
N ARG A 68 7.30 -13.08 -9.33
CA ARG A 68 6.78 -13.76 -10.52
C ARG A 68 6.17 -12.72 -11.45
N PRO A 69 6.38 -12.80 -12.78
CA PRO A 69 5.78 -11.86 -13.72
C PRO A 69 4.25 -11.88 -13.64
N VAL A 70 3.64 -10.70 -13.53
CA VAL A 70 2.19 -10.49 -13.57
C VAL A 70 1.88 -9.19 -14.31
N ASP A 71 0.63 -9.02 -14.72
CA ASP A 71 0.15 -7.72 -15.19
C ASP A 71 -0.52 -6.98 -14.04
N GLY A 72 -0.16 -5.70 -13.92
CA GLY A 72 -0.81 -4.75 -13.03
C GLY A 72 -1.34 -3.54 -13.82
N TYR A 73 -1.84 -2.56 -13.10
CA TYR A 73 -2.33 -1.30 -13.61
C TYR A 73 -2.35 -0.22 -12.52
N TYR A 74 -2.45 1.02 -12.94
CA TYR A 74 -2.84 2.14 -12.09
C TYR A 74 -3.97 2.91 -12.76
N LEU A 75 -4.65 3.75 -12.00
CA LEU A 75 -5.67 4.65 -12.54
C LEU A 75 -5.13 6.05 -12.64
N LYS A 76 -5.31 6.69 -13.78
CA LYS A 76 -4.99 8.09 -14.00
C LYS A 76 -6.27 8.91 -14.03
N LYS A 77 -6.32 9.97 -13.23
CA LYS A 77 -7.39 10.97 -13.32
C LYS A 77 -6.78 12.34 -13.14
N ASP A 78 -6.90 13.16 -14.17
CA ASP A 78 -6.29 14.49 -14.24
C ASP A 78 -4.77 14.38 -13.97
N ASP A 79 -4.26 15.13 -13.00
CA ASP A 79 -2.84 15.15 -12.59
C ASP A 79 -2.50 14.17 -11.46
N ILE A 80 -3.36 13.17 -11.21
CA ILE A 80 -3.18 12.19 -10.13
C ILE A 80 -3.18 10.77 -10.68
N SER A 81 -2.15 10.01 -10.32
CA SER A 81 -2.13 8.56 -10.47
C SER A 81 -2.46 7.86 -9.16
N PHE A 82 -3.36 6.89 -9.22
CA PHE A 82 -3.77 6.07 -8.09
C PHE A 82 -3.16 4.69 -8.22
N VAL A 83 -2.40 4.28 -7.22
CA VAL A 83 -1.72 2.98 -7.16
C VAL A 83 -2.22 2.23 -5.93
N GLU A 84 -2.45 0.93 -6.06
CA GLU A 84 -2.83 0.07 -4.94
C GLU A 84 -1.82 -1.07 -4.78
N LEU A 85 -1.21 -1.15 -3.61
CA LEU A 85 -0.21 -2.14 -3.26
C LEU A 85 -0.78 -3.55 -3.32
N ALA A 86 -2.00 -3.75 -2.83
CA ALA A 86 -2.64 -5.07 -2.78
C ALA A 86 -2.81 -5.72 -4.16
N GLN A 87 -2.84 -4.93 -5.23
CA GLN A 87 -3.05 -5.41 -6.59
C GLN A 87 -1.97 -6.40 -7.05
N VAL A 88 -0.71 -6.18 -6.64
CA VAL A 88 0.42 -7.03 -7.04
C VAL A 88 1.28 -7.46 -5.85
N SER A 89 1.26 -6.69 -4.76
CA SER A 89 1.96 -6.99 -3.50
C SER A 89 1.00 -7.37 -2.36
N GLY A 90 -0.21 -7.84 -2.69
CA GLY A 90 -1.26 -8.18 -1.72
C GLY A 90 -1.24 -9.61 -1.19
N LEU A 91 -1.68 -9.78 0.06
CA LEU A 91 -1.71 -11.06 0.78
C LEU A 91 -2.67 -12.07 0.14
N GLN A 92 -3.76 -11.60 -0.48
CA GLN A 92 -4.75 -12.45 -1.14
C GLN A 92 -4.25 -13.09 -2.43
N LEU A 93 -3.15 -12.58 -3.00
CA LEU A 93 -2.52 -13.15 -4.19
C LEU A 93 -1.67 -14.39 -3.89
N LEU A 94 -1.44 -14.67 -2.61
CA LEU A 94 -0.61 -15.78 -2.15
C LEU A 94 -1.47 -16.87 -1.51
N ASN A 95 -1.23 -18.10 -1.93
CA ASN A 95 -1.72 -19.26 -1.20
C ASN A 95 -1.12 -19.27 0.22
N THR A 96 -1.81 -19.87 1.19
CA THR A 96 -1.32 -19.93 2.57
C THR A 96 0.08 -20.53 2.68
N SER A 97 0.41 -21.52 1.85
CA SER A 97 1.74 -22.15 1.79
C SER A 97 2.84 -21.27 1.18
N GLU A 98 2.46 -20.24 0.43
CA GLU A 98 3.38 -19.29 -0.22
C GLU A 98 3.69 -18.08 0.66
N ARG A 99 2.92 -17.87 1.74
CA ARG A 99 3.06 -16.70 2.61
C ARG A 99 4.36 -16.78 3.39
N ASN A 100 5.24 -15.83 3.11
CA ASN A 100 6.47 -15.62 3.85
C ASN A 100 6.78 -14.11 3.91
N ALA A 101 6.49 -13.48 5.05
CA ALA A 101 6.68 -12.05 5.24
C ALA A 101 8.13 -11.58 5.05
N GLY A 102 9.10 -12.46 5.35
CA GLY A 102 10.53 -12.15 5.26
C GLY A 102 11.09 -12.25 3.84
N ALA A 103 10.54 -13.12 3.00
CA ALA A 103 11.02 -13.37 1.64
C ALA A 103 10.29 -12.54 0.56
N THR A 104 9.12 -12.01 0.86
CA THR A 104 8.29 -11.26 -0.08
C THR A 104 8.79 -9.83 -0.31
N SER A 105 8.52 -9.28 -1.49
CA SER A 105 9.00 -7.96 -1.92
C SER A 105 7.89 -7.07 -2.45
N SER A 106 7.98 -5.77 -2.17
CA SER A 106 7.06 -4.74 -2.71
C SER A 106 7.50 -4.19 -4.08
N ARG A 107 8.53 -4.78 -4.70
CA ARG A 107 9.15 -4.26 -5.94
C ARG A 107 8.16 -4.12 -7.09
N GLY A 108 7.22 -5.04 -7.24
CA GLY A 108 6.16 -4.94 -8.25
C GLY A 108 5.29 -3.69 -8.12
N THR A 109 4.93 -3.30 -6.89
CA THR A 109 4.22 -2.03 -6.64
C THR A 109 5.08 -0.84 -7.07
N GLY A 110 6.38 -0.88 -6.80
CA GLY A 110 7.29 0.19 -7.21
C GLY A 110 7.50 0.29 -8.73
N LEU A 111 7.41 -0.82 -9.48
CA LEU A 111 7.46 -0.79 -10.94
C LEU A 111 6.23 -0.07 -11.52
N ILE A 112 5.04 -0.28 -10.91
CA ILE A 112 3.83 0.47 -11.26
C ILE A 112 4.01 1.95 -10.93
N MET A 113 4.52 2.27 -9.73
CA MET A 113 4.78 3.65 -9.33
C MET A 113 5.80 4.35 -10.24
N ALA A 114 6.86 3.66 -10.69
CA ALA A 114 7.85 4.22 -11.59
C ALA A 114 7.24 4.65 -12.93
N GLN A 115 6.28 3.88 -13.46
CA GLN A 115 5.51 4.27 -14.64
C GLN A 115 4.60 5.47 -14.33
N ALA A 116 3.82 5.39 -13.24
CA ALA A 116 2.89 6.45 -12.82
C ALA A 116 3.59 7.80 -12.58
N CYS A 117 4.80 7.80 -12.04
CA CYS A 117 5.61 9.01 -11.82
C CYS A 117 5.98 9.76 -13.10
N SER A 118 5.94 9.08 -14.25
CA SER A 118 6.22 9.69 -15.55
C SER A 118 4.97 10.32 -16.16
N ASP A 119 3.78 9.94 -15.67
CA ASP A 119 2.50 10.29 -16.25
C ASP A 119 1.81 11.44 -15.50
N THR A 120 2.06 11.58 -14.20
CA THR A 120 1.43 12.59 -13.33
C THR A 120 2.39 13.13 -12.27
N PRO A 121 2.22 14.39 -11.84
CA PRO A 121 3.02 14.99 -10.76
C PRO A 121 2.67 14.46 -9.37
N GLU A 122 1.52 13.78 -9.22
CA GLU A 122 1.06 13.27 -7.94
C GLU A 122 0.72 11.77 -8.01
N ILE A 123 1.06 11.04 -6.95
CA ILE A 123 0.65 9.66 -6.72
C ILE A 123 -0.09 9.55 -5.39
N VAL A 124 -1.27 8.93 -5.43
CA VAL A 124 -1.98 8.45 -4.25
C VAL A 124 -1.78 6.93 -4.17
N LEU A 125 -1.03 6.49 -3.16
CA LEU A 125 -0.70 5.09 -2.92
C LEU A 125 -1.57 4.51 -1.79
N CYS A 126 -2.40 3.54 -2.14
CA CYS A 126 -3.21 2.74 -1.21
C CYS A 126 -2.38 1.54 -0.75
N ILE A 127 -2.07 1.40 0.54
CA ILE A 127 -1.12 0.38 1.04
C ILE A 127 -1.75 -0.77 1.84
N GLY A 128 -3.06 -0.74 2.09
CA GLY A 128 -3.71 -1.84 2.84
C GLY A 128 -3.60 -3.19 2.11
N GLY A 129 -3.68 -4.29 2.87
CA GLY A 129 -3.71 -5.66 2.30
C GLY A 129 -2.36 -6.25 1.89
N SER A 130 -1.23 -5.65 2.26
CA SER A 130 0.13 -6.10 1.89
C SER A 130 0.47 -7.55 2.29
N ALA A 131 1.21 -8.25 1.44
CA ALA A 131 1.89 -9.52 1.77
C ALA A 131 3.29 -9.34 2.38
N THR A 132 3.88 -8.15 2.24
CA THR A 132 5.32 -7.91 2.43
C THR A 132 5.67 -7.38 3.81
N ASN A 133 6.92 -7.57 4.24
CA ASN A 133 7.51 -6.89 5.40
C ASN A 133 8.93 -6.38 5.09
N ASP A 134 9.08 -5.75 3.93
CA ASP A 134 10.34 -5.27 3.38
C ASP A 134 10.55 -3.75 3.58
N ALA A 135 9.76 -3.10 4.44
CA ALA A 135 9.81 -1.68 4.72
C ALA A 135 9.66 -0.76 3.49
N GLY A 136 9.06 -1.24 2.39
CA GLY A 136 9.00 -0.50 1.13
C GLY A 136 10.34 -0.38 0.41
N CYS A 137 11.37 -1.14 0.82
CA CYS A 137 12.64 -1.20 0.11
C CYS A 137 12.48 -1.75 -1.32
N GLY A 138 11.54 -2.68 -1.54
CA GLY A 138 11.19 -3.15 -2.89
C GLY A 138 10.70 -2.01 -3.78
N ILE A 139 9.74 -1.21 -3.30
CA ILE A 139 9.25 -0.01 -4.00
C ILE A 139 10.41 0.95 -4.30
N ALA A 140 11.19 1.30 -3.27
CA ALA A 140 12.33 2.21 -3.42
C ALA A 140 13.32 1.70 -4.48
N HIS A 141 13.65 0.40 -4.44
CA HIS A 141 14.54 -0.23 -5.39
C HIS A 141 14.03 -0.12 -6.83
N ALA A 142 12.75 -0.42 -7.08
CA ALA A 142 12.15 -0.29 -8.41
C ALA A 142 12.20 1.16 -8.92
N MET A 143 12.09 2.14 -8.03
CA MET A 143 12.17 3.57 -8.35
C MET A 143 13.60 4.12 -8.36
N GLY A 144 14.62 3.25 -8.37
CA GLY A 144 16.01 3.62 -8.61
C GLY A 144 16.90 3.77 -7.37
N TYR A 145 16.39 3.55 -6.17
CA TYR A 145 17.24 3.43 -4.98
C TYR A 145 18.15 2.21 -5.09
N ARG A 146 19.38 2.35 -4.59
CA ARG A 146 20.36 1.25 -4.52
C ARG A 146 20.70 0.98 -3.06
N PHE A 147 20.49 -0.25 -2.63
CA PHE A 147 20.89 -0.73 -1.32
C PHE A 147 22.18 -1.54 -1.45
N LEU A 148 23.18 -1.19 -0.65
CA LEU A 148 24.49 -1.85 -0.66
C LEU A 148 24.71 -2.62 0.64
N ASP A 149 25.30 -3.81 0.54
CA ASP A 149 25.82 -4.53 1.70
C ASP A 149 27.17 -3.97 2.19
N LYS A 150 27.70 -4.54 3.28
CA LYS A 150 29.00 -4.16 3.86
C LYS A 150 30.19 -4.31 2.89
N ASN A 151 30.04 -5.09 1.82
CA ASN A 151 31.06 -5.30 0.80
C ASN A 151 30.84 -4.37 -0.41
N GLY A 152 29.83 -3.50 -0.37
CA GLY A 152 29.47 -2.62 -1.49
C GLY A 152 28.67 -3.31 -2.60
N ARG A 153 28.13 -4.52 -2.38
CA ARG A 153 27.32 -5.24 -3.37
C ARG A 153 25.87 -4.76 -3.32
N LYS A 154 25.30 -4.50 -4.50
CA LYS A 154 23.89 -4.15 -4.65
C LYS A 154 23.01 -5.38 -4.43
N PHE A 155 21.88 -5.20 -3.76
CA PHE A 155 20.87 -6.24 -3.61
C PHE A 155 19.47 -5.62 -3.48
N LEU A 156 18.44 -6.45 -3.67
CA LEU A 156 17.05 -6.15 -3.37
C LEU A 156 16.76 -6.59 -1.92
N PRO A 157 16.50 -5.67 -0.98
CA PRO A 157 16.16 -6.05 0.37
C PRO A 157 14.73 -6.60 0.43
N THR A 158 14.56 -7.78 1.02
CA THR A 158 13.27 -8.23 1.59
C THR A 158 13.40 -8.25 3.10
N GLY A 159 12.34 -8.61 3.84
CA GLY A 159 12.33 -8.60 5.31
C GLY A 159 13.53 -9.31 5.95
N TYR A 160 13.99 -10.43 5.40
CA TYR A 160 15.16 -11.16 5.90
C TYR A 160 16.51 -10.48 5.64
N GLN A 161 16.60 -9.60 4.64
CA GLN A 161 17.85 -8.99 4.17
C GLN A 161 17.99 -7.54 4.64
N LEU A 162 16.97 -6.96 5.30
CA LEU A 162 17.04 -5.60 5.85
C LEU A 162 18.27 -5.40 6.76
N ILE A 163 18.62 -6.41 7.55
CA ILE A 163 19.79 -6.41 8.44
C ILE A 163 21.13 -6.26 7.70
N HIS A 164 21.17 -6.53 6.40
CA HIS A 164 22.38 -6.44 5.59
C HIS A 164 22.57 -5.09 4.90
N ILE A 165 21.62 -4.16 5.02
CA ILE A 165 21.73 -2.82 4.43
C ILE A 165 22.85 -2.04 5.13
N ASP A 166 23.95 -1.78 4.44
CA ASP A 166 25.02 -0.92 4.93
C ASP A 166 24.83 0.53 4.48
N ARG A 167 24.53 0.73 3.19
CA ARG A 167 24.33 2.06 2.59
C ARG A 167 23.07 2.11 1.73
N ILE A 168 22.39 3.24 1.81
CA ILE A 168 21.22 3.59 1.01
C ILE A 168 21.66 4.72 0.06
N LEU A 169 21.58 4.47 -1.24
CA LEU A 169 21.95 5.46 -2.25
C LEU A 169 20.69 5.87 -3.05
N PRO A 170 20.27 7.14 -3.00
CA PRO A 170 19.19 7.62 -3.84
C PRO A 170 19.57 7.57 -5.33
N PRO A 171 18.57 7.56 -6.23
CA PRO A 171 18.82 7.79 -7.65
C PRO A 171 19.38 9.20 -7.88
N GLU A 172 20.12 9.40 -8.96
CA GLU A 172 20.69 10.71 -9.31
C GLU A 172 19.58 11.75 -9.58
N ASN A 173 18.51 11.31 -10.23
CA ASN A 173 17.32 12.11 -10.49
C ASN A 173 16.10 11.39 -9.92
N LEU A 174 15.63 11.83 -8.75
CA LEU A 174 14.32 11.41 -8.25
C LEU A 174 13.27 12.33 -8.88
N SER A 175 12.20 11.77 -9.46
CA SER A 175 11.09 12.57 -9.98
C SER A 175 10.54 13.46 -8.86
N ALA A 176 10.17 14.70 -9.18
CA ALA A 176 9.55 15.65 -8.24
C ALA A 176 8.08 15.29 -7.95
N VAL A 177 7.77 13.99 -7.90
CA VAL A 177 6.42 13.47 -7.67
C VAL A 177 6.04 13.67 -6.21
N GLN A 178 4.84 14.21 -5.97
CA GLN A 178 4.25 14.23 -4.65
C GLN A 178 3.59 12.88 -4.39
N ILE A 179 3.97 12.22 -3.29
CA ILE A 179 3.39 10.92 -2.92
C ILE A 179 2.56 11.09 -1.65
N ARG A 180 1.29 10.73 -1.73
CA ARG A 180 0.37 10.62 -0.60
C ARG A 180 0.06 9.15 -0.37
N VAL A 181 0.17 8.69 0.87
CA VAL A 181 -0.03 7.30 1.23
C VAL A 181 -1.28 7.20 2.09
N LEU A 182 -2.25 6.42 1.63
CA LEU A 182 -3.49 6.20 2.36
C LEU A 182 -3.33 5.04 3.33
N CYS A 183 -3.50 5.31 4.62
CA CYS A 183 -3.33 4.34 5.68
C CYS A 183 -4.15 4.70 6.93
N ASP A 184 -4.98 3.77 7.40
CA ASP A 184 -5.79 3.97 8.60
C ASP A 184 -5.20 3.33 9.87
N VAL A 185 -4.06 2.64 9.78
CA VAL A 185 -3.37 2.10 10.96
C VAL A 185 -2.33 3.07 11.50
N LYS A 186 -2.19 3.11 12.83
CA LYS A 186 -1.24 3.99 13.53
C LYS A 186 0.01 3.28 14.07
N SER A 187 0.21 2.01 13.71
CA SER A 187 1.32 1.21 14.22
C SER A 187 2.69 1.89 13.97
N PRO A 188 3.58 1.91 14.98
CA PRO A 188 4.95 2.38 14.81
C PRO A 188 5.74 1.47 13.85
N PHE A 189 6.90 1.93 13.42
CA PHE A 189 7.74 1.18 12.46
C PHE A 189 8.24 -0.14 13.05
N THR A 190 8.77 -0.11 14.28
CA THR A 190 9.25 -1.27 15.06
C THR A 190 8.61 -1.33 16.45
N GLY A 191 8.92 -2.39 17.20
CA GLY A 191 8.43 -2.68 18.54
C GLY A 191 7.28 -3.68 18.55
N ILE A 192 6.85 -4.09 19.75
CA ILE A 192 5.78 -5.10 19.93
C ILE A 192 4.46 -4.72 19.26
N ASN A 193 4.20 -3.42 19.12
CA ASN A 193 3.03 -2.87 18.43
C ASN A 193 3.31 -2.46 16.97
N GLY A 194 4.53 -2.72 16.49
CA GLY A 194 5.02 -2.31 15.18
C GLY A 194 4.68 -3.29 14.05
N ALA A 195 5.21 -2.99 12.86
CA ALA A 195 4.88 -3.68 11.62
C ALA A 195 4.99 -5.21 11.73
N THR A 196 6.15 -5.68 12.20
CA THR A 196 6.53 -7.10 12.19
C THR A 196 5.66 -7.90 13.16
N TYR A 197 5.62 -7.52 14.44
CA TYR A 197 4.95 -8.31 15.45
C TYR A 197 3.42 -8.30 15.33
N VAL A 198 2.83 -7.18 14.89
CA VAL A 198 1.37 -7.07 14.77
C VAL A 198 0.87 -7.74 13.48
N TYR A 199 1.54 -7.51 12.34
CA TYR A 199 1.02 -7.91 11.03
C TYR A 199 1.83 -9.02 10.35
N GLY A 200 3.02 -9.36 10.84
CA GLY A 200 3.83 -10.48 10.34
C GLY A 200 3.14 -11.84 10.44
N PRO A 201 2.45 -12.20 11.55
CA PRO A 201 1.84 -13.53 11.70
C PRO A 201 0.83 -13.87 10.59
N GLN A 202 -0.05 -12.94 10.23
CA GLN A 202 -1.01 -13.15 9.13
C GLN A 202 -0.34 -13.27 7.75
N LYS A 203 0.88 -12.76 7.61
CA LYS A 203 1.74 -12.83 6.41
C LYS A 203 2.66 -14.07 6.41
N GLY A 204 2.46 -15.01 7.34
CA GLY A 204 3.20 -16.27 7.41
C GLY A 204 4.53 -16.20 8.16
N ALA A 205 4.77 -15.17 8.99
CA ALA A 205 5.94 -15.12 9.85
C ALA A 205 5.72 -15.91 11.15
N HIS A 206 6.58 -16.89 11.40
CA HIS A 206 6.64 -17.59 12.69
C HIS A 206 7.60 -16.87 13.66
N GLU A 207 7.69 -17.33 14.91
CA GLU A 207 8.45 -16.65 15.98
C GLU A 207 9.91 -16.33 15.59
N SER A 208 10.61 -17.25 14.94
CA SER A 208 11.96 -17.02 14.42
C SER A 208 12.01 -15.97 13.32
N ASP A 209 11.03 -15.97 12.42
CA ASP A 209 10.93 -14.99 11.34
C ASP A 209 10.64 -13.61 11.89
N LEU A 210 9.70 -13.50 12.84
CA LEU A 210 9.35 -12.25 13.48
C LEU A 210 10.57 -11.61 14.13
N ARG A 211 11.37 -12.38 14.87
CA ARG A 211 12.60 -11.87 15.48
C ARG A 211 13.61 -11.41 14.43
N GLN A 212 13.85 -12.20 13.39
CA GLN A 212 14.84 -11.86 12.36
C GLN A 212 14.42 -10.61 11.55
N ILE A 213 13.16 -10.56 11.14
CA ILE A 213 12.60 -9.42 10.40
C ILE A 213 12.64 -8.17 11.27
N GLU A 214 12.29 -8.28 12.55
CA GLU A 214 12.31 -7.15 13.47
C GLU A 214 13.72 -6.60 13.69
N GLU A 215 14.72 -7.47 13.87
CA GLU A 215 16.12 -7.08 13.95
C GLU A 215 16.55 -6.32 12.68
N GLY A 216 16.09 -6.78 11.51
CA GLY A 216 16.29 -6.11 10.23
C GLY A 216 15.59 -4.74 10.12
N MET A 217 14.34 -4.64 10.56
CA MET A 217 13.57 -3.40 10.59
C MET A 217 14.22 -2.36 11.51
N GLU A 218 14.66 -2.76 12.70
CA GLU A 218 15.34 -1.88 13.65
C GLU A 218 16.71 -1.41 13.13
N HIS A 219 17.42 -2.29 12.43
CA HIS A 219 18.65 -1.92 11.73
C HIS A 219 18.40 -0.90 10.63
N LEU A 220 17.38 -1.12 9.78
CA LEU A 220 17.01 -0.16 8.74
C LEU A 220 16.57 1.18 9.35
N ARG A 221 15.78 1.18 10.43
CA ARG A 221 15.37 2.39 11.14
C ARG A 221 16.58 3.23 11.56
N LYS A 222 17.60 2.60 12.15
CA LYS A 222 18.86 3.26 12.52
C LYS A 222 19.61 3.81 11.31
N LYS A 223 19.67 3.06 10.20
CA LYS A 223 20.30 3.52 8.96
C LYS A 223 19.56 4.73 8.35
N ILE A 224 18.23 4.74 8.38
CA ILE A 224 17.40 5.87 7.93
C ILE A 224 17.62 7.09 8.83
N TRP A 225 17.65 6.90 10.16
CA TRP A 225 17.94 7.98 11.10
C TRP A 225 19.33 8.58 10.86
N GLN A 226 20.35 7.75 10.64
CA GLN A 226 21.70 8.25 10.29
C GLN A 226 21.74 8.96 8.94
N TRP A 227 20.95 8.52 7.96
CA TRP A 227 20.94 9.06 6.60
C TRP A 227 20.13 10.36 6.48
N ARG A 228 19.00 10.48 7.18
CA ARG A 228 18.03 11.58 7.04
C ARG A 228 17.73 12.34 8.32
N GLY A 229 18.15 11.85 9.48
CA GLY A 229 17.78 12.41 10.78
C GLY A 229 16.33 12.12 11.20
N ILE A 230 15.63 11.22 10.50
CA ILE A 230 14.22 10.88 10.77
C ILE A 230 14.15 9.60 11.59
N ASP A 231 13.48 9.63 12.73
CA ASP A 231 13.10 8.41 13.46
C ASP A 231 11.69 7.96 13.07
N LEU A 232 11.60 6.84 12.35
CA LEU A 232 10.31 6.32 11.89
C LEU A 232 9.40 5.84 13.02
N ASN A 233 9.90 5.60 14.23
CA ASN A 233 9.03 5.26 15.37
C ASN A 233 8.27 6.47 15.94
N GLU A 234 8.71 7.68 15.64
CA GLU A 234 8.02 8.91 16.07
C GLU A 234 6.84 9.27 15.14
N ILE A 235 6.67 8.54 14.05
CA ILE A 235 5.65 8.79 13.04
C ILE A 235 4.55 7.73 13.15
N ALA A 236 3.35 8.17 13.53
CA ALA A 236 2.18 7.30 13.56
C ALA A 236 1.88 6.74 12.16
N GLY A 237 1.71 5.42 12.06
CA GLY A 237 1.44 4.74 10.79
C GLY A 237 2.67 4.36 9.98
N ALA A 238 3.89 4.66 10.45
CA ALA A 238 5.11 4.24 9.75
C ALA A 238 5.22 2.71 9.59
N GLY A 239 4.66 1.93 10.51
CA GLY A 239 4.63 0.46 10.42
C GLY A 239 3.63 -0.11 9.43
N ALA A 240 2.79 0.72 8.83
CA ALA A 240 1.75 0.28 7.92
C ALA A 240 2.31 -0.53 6.76
N ALA A 241 1.57 -1.57 6.38
CA ALA A 241 1.89 -2.44 5.26
C ALA A 241 3.31 -3.04 5.32
N GLY A 242 3.75 -3.47 6.51
CA GLY A 242 5.10 -4.05 6.66
C GLY A 242 6.21 -3.01 6.61
N GLY A 243 5.92 -1.78 7.05
CA GLY A 243 6.85 -0.66 7.06
C GLY A 243 6.87 0.16 5.77
N VAL A 244 6.03 -0.13 4.78
CA VAL A 244 5.94 0.66 3.54
C VAL A 244 5.59 2.11 3.84
N GLY A 245 4.69 2.38 4.80
CA GLY A 245 4.36 3.75 5.21
C GLY A 245 5.61 4.56 5.61
N GLY A 246 6.42 4.01 6.51
CA GLY A 246 7.69 4.63 6.92
C GLY A 246 8.72 4.70 5.80
N GLY A 247 8.79 3.67 4.95
CA GLY A 247 9.63 3.65 3.76
C GLY A 247 9.30 4.79 2.79
N MET A 248 8.01 5.02 2.50
CA MET A 248 7.59 6.08 1.60
C MET A 248 7.97 7.48 2.12
N ILE A 249 7.88 7.69 3.43
CA ILE A 249 8.36 8.92 4.08
C ILE A 249 9.88 9.04 3.93
N ALA A 250 10.62 8.01 4.30
CA ALA A 250 12.08 8.05 4.34
C ALA A 250 12.72 8.22 2.94
N PHE A 251 12.18 7.53 1.94
CA PHE A 251 12.72 7.49 0.58
C PHE A 251 12.15 8.59 -0.33
N PHE A 252 10.90 9.00 -0.13
CA PHE A 252 10.25 9.93 -1.07
C PHE A 252 9.69 11.19 -0.41
N GLY A 253 9.81 11.34 0.91
CA GLY A 253 9.20 12.46 1.62
C GLY A 253 7.67 12.46 1.55
N ALA A 254 7.07 11.27 1.42
CA ALA A 254 5.63 11.12 1.30
C ALA A 254 4.88 11.60 2.55
N THR A 255 3.59 11.93 2.38
CA THR A 255 2.67 12.18 3.50
C THR A 255 1.79 10.95 3.77
N LEU A 256 1.46 10.72 5.04
CA LEU A 256 0.45 9.73 5.42
C LEU A 256 -0.89 10.45 5.66
N GLU A 257 -1.95 9.93 5.04
CA GLU A 257 -3.31 10.46 5.15
C GLU A 257 -4.27 9.31 5.49
N SER A 258 -5.36 9.63 6.19
CA SER A 258 -6.41 8.63 6.44
C SER A 258 -7.10 8.29 5.12
N GLY A 259 -7.20 6.99 4.83
CA GLY A 259 -7.84 6.51 3.61
C GLY A 259 -9.33 6.82 3.61
N ILE A 260 -10.00 6.56 4.73
CA ILE A 260 -11.43 6.85 4.86
C ILE A 260 -11.74 8.35 4.67
N ASP A 261 -11.01 9.23 5.34
CA ASP A 261 -11.22 10.68 5.22
C ASP A 261 -10.94 11.15 3.79
N TYR A 262 -9.88 10.63 3.17
CA TYR A 262 -9.53 10.92 1.78
C TYR A 262 -10.69 10.57 0.84
N PHE A 263 -11.27 9.37 0.94
CA PHE A 263 -12.36 8.96 0.06
C PHE A 263 -13.68 9.68 0.35
N ILE A 264 -14.01 9.94 1.63
CA ILE A 264 -15.18 10.75 2.01
C ILE A 264 -15.12 12.12 1.33
N GLN A 265 -13.95 12.78 1.39
CA GLN A 265 -13.76 14.07 0.75
C GLN A 265 -13.76 13.95 -0.78
N LYS A 266 -13.02 12.99 -1.34
CA LYS A 266 -12.81 12.86 -2.78
C LYS A 266 -14.09 12.49 -3.53
N PHE A 267 -14.98 11.72 -2.91
CA PHE A 267 -16.26 11.32 -3.50
C PHE A 267 -17.42 12.22 -3.08
N GLU A 268 -17.15 13.36 -2.43
CA GLU A 268 -18.17 14.31 -1.94
C GLU A 268 -19.28 13.64 -1.11
N ILE A 269 -18.95 12.61 -0.32
CA ILE A 269 -19.94 11.76 0.36
C ILE A 269 -20.84 12.58 1.30
N GLU A 270 -20.29 13.56 2.00
CA GLU A 270 -21.06 14.44 2.89
C GLU A 270 -22.16 15.21 2.15
N LYS A 271 -21.91 15.59 0.89
CA LYS A 271 -22.89 16.28 0.04
C LYS A 271 -23.95 15.33 -0.50
N GLU A 272 -23.57 14.10 -0.85
CA GLU A 272 -24.50 13.05 -1.26
C GLU A 272 -25.46 12.66 -0.13
N ILE A 273 -24.96 12.60 1.12
CA ILE A 273 -25.79 12.34 2.31
C ILE A 273 -26.91 13.38 2.44
N GLN A 274 -26.64 14.65 2.17
CA GLN A 274 -27.65 15.72 2.28
C GLN A 274 -28.81 15.59 1.28
N GLN A 275 -28.65 14.78 0.24
CA GLN A 275 -29.67 14.53 -0.77
C GLN A 275 -30.47 13.23 -0.51
N CYS A 276 -30.16 12.51 0.57
CA CYS A 276 -30.77 11.22 0.89
C CYS A 276 -31.87 11.33 1.94
N ASP A 277 -32.85 10.41 1.85
CA ASP A 277 -33.84 10.12 2.90
C ASP A 277 -33.23 9.45 4.13
#